data_AF-A0A318ZD81-F1
#
_entry.id   AF-A0A318ZD81-F1
#
_cell.length_a   1.000
_cell.length_b   1.000
_cell.length_c   1.000
_cell.angle_alpha   90.00
_cell.angle_beta   90.00
_cell.angle_gamma   90.00
#
_symmetry.space_group_name_H-M   'P 1'
#
loop_
_entity.id
_entity.type
_entity.pdbx_description
1 polymer ?
#
loop_
_entity_poly.entity_id
_entity_poly.type
_entity_poly.pdbx_seq_one_letter_code
_entity_poly.pdbx_strand_id
1 'polypeptide(L)'
;MLESKEHQARRNTIKEIARAISERRENRYQHKDVHDLPIQILPMPLSADGEPLFESEFFWPYKKPLPNPDEEMEFSPSSPEEATDPMDEAHILSYYFGHYITSAIRLGSDDWYHSPRQPIDFPCSLCELDTENPFEWCAGGITGIPGGPRMKCLLLESVDANDDQITRGEILCMCRIMITCLRSKKYRAHQVSPVLLISFVGPRHARILLGHHDGTNLVIRQSKRFAFWEQNIPEMKILLRWWCSSAVGDTIKG
;
A
#
# COMPACT_ATOMS: atom_id res chain seq x y z
N MET A 1 -11.17 26.50 10.88
CA MET A 1 -11.39 26.54 9.42
C MET A 1 -12.52 25.59 9.03
N LEU A 2 -13.48 26.09 8.25
CA LEU A 2 -14.52 25.31 7.59
C LEU A 2 -13.89 24.46 6.47
N GLU A 3 -14.45 23.29 6.22
CA GLU A 3 -14.02 22.40 5.14
C GLU A 3 -14.34 23.04 3.77
N SER A 4 -13.43 22.98 2.79
CA SER A 4 -13.70 23.50 1.45
C SER A 4 -14.66 22.58 0.70
N LYS A 5 -15.43 23.14 -0.25
CA LYS A 5 -16.34 22.34 -1.10
C LYS A 5 -15.58 21.29 -1.91
N GLU A 6 -14.38 21.62 -2.37
CA GLU A 6 -13.52 20.71 -3.13
C GLU A 6 -13.06 19.52 -2.27
N HIS A 7 -12.58 19.79 -1.05
CA HIS A 7 -12.15 18.75 -0.11
C HIS A 7 -13.32 17.79 0.20
N GLN A 8 -14.51 18.36 0.40
CA GLN A 8 -15.72 17.58 0.64
C GLN A 8 -16.10 16.73 -0.58
N ALA A 9 -16.01 17.29 -1.79
CA ALA A 9 -16.31 16.59 -3.03
C ALA A 9 -15.36 15.41 -3.24
N ARG A 10 -14.04 15.63 -3.17
CA ARG A 10 -13.03 14.56 -3.32
C ARG A 10 -13.26 13.42 -2.31
N ARG A 11 -13.51 13.77 -1.04
CA ARG A 11 -13.81 12.78 -0.01
C ARG A 11 -15.10 12.00 -0.29
N ASN A 12 -16.11 12.63 -0.85
CA ASN A 12 -17.36 11.96 -1.21
C ASN A 12 -17.19 11.02 -2.41
N THR A 13 -16.46 11.43 -3.44
CA THR A 13 -16.13 10.57 -4.58
C THR A 13 -15.39 9.31 -4.13
N ILE A 14 -14.40 9.42 -3.24
CA ILE A 14 -13.68 8.25 -2.69
C ILE A 14 -14.63 7.33 -1.91
N LYS A 15 -15.61 7.88 -1.18
CA LYS A 15 -16.64 7.06 -0.51
C LYS A 15 -17.54 6.32 -1.49
N GLU A 16 -17.91 6.96 -2.60
CA GLU A 16 -18.72 6.35 -3.65
C GLU A 16 -17.97 5.21 -4.33
N ILE A 17 -16.68 5.40 -4.64
CA ILE A 17 -15.80 4.34 -5.14
C ILE A 17 -15.74 3.18 -4.14
N ALA A 18 -15.45 3.46 -2.87
CA ALA A 18 -15.36 2.43 -1.83
C ALA A 18 -16.66 1.63 -1.72
N ARG A 19 -17.80 2.33 -1.73
CA ARG A 19 -19.12 1.70 -1.67
C ARG A 19 -19.39 0.83 -2.90
N ALA A 20 -19.13 1.35 -4.09
CA ALA A 20 -19.33 0.61 -5.34
C ALA A 20 -18.47 -0.66 -5.40
N ILE A 21 -17.20 -0.58 -4.99
CA ILE A 21 -16.34 -1.76 -4.88
C ILE A 21 -16.89 -2.71 -3.81
N SER A 22 -17.28 -2.21 -2.63
CA SER A 22 -17.83 -3.05 -1.56
C SER A 22 -19.12 -3.80 -1.95
N GLU A 23 -19.93 -3.23 -2.84
CA GLU A 23 -21.17 -3.84 -3.35
C GLU A 23 -20.91 -4.95 -4.40
N ARG A 24 -19.71 -5.00 -5.00
CA ARG A 24 -19.30 -6.09 -5.92
C ARG A 24 -19.00 -7.38 -5.16
N ARG A 25 -19.25 -8.53 -5.78
CA ARG A 25 -18.95 -9.86 -5.20
C ARG A 25 -17.52 -10.30 -5.47
N GLU A 26 -16.92 -9.81 -6.55
CA GLU A 26 -15.57 -10.16 -6.96
C GLU A 26 -14.54 -9.56 -5.98
N ASN A 27 -13.46 -10.30 -5.74
CA ASN A 27 -12.36 -9.91 -4.84
C ASN A 27 -11.08 -9.51 -5.58
N ARG A 28 -11.07 -9.63 -6.90
CA ARG A 28 -10.04 -9.15 -7.83
C ARG A 28 -10.69 -8.72 -9.14
N TYR A 29 -10.08 -7.74 -9.78
CA TYR A 29 -10.60 -7.13 -11.00
C TYR A 29 -9.49 -7.06 -12.04
N GLN A 30 -9.77 -7.38 -13.30
CA GLN A 30 -8.89 -6.94 -14.37
C GLN A 30 -8.90 -5.41 -14.37
N HIS A 31 -7.81 -4.76 -14.79
CA HIS A 31 -7.79 -3.29 -14.86
C HIS A 31 -8.96 -2.72 -15.68
N LYS A 32 -9.43 -3.46 -16.70
CA LYS A 32 -10.58 -3.07 -17.51
C LYS A 32 -11.92 -3.11 -16.77
N ASP A 33 -12.05 -3.95 -15.76
CA ASP A 33 -13.31 -4.21 -15.04
C ASP A 33 -13.63 -3.09 -14.02
N VAL A 34 -12.72 -2.14 -13.82
CA VAL A 34 -12.92 -0.98 -12.93
C VAL A 34 -13.03 0.34 -13.68
N HIS A 35 -12.98 0.34 -15.02
CA HIS A 35 -13.10 1.56 -15.84
C HIS A 35 -14.49 2.20 -15.82
N ASP A 36 -15.52 1.46 -15.38
CA ASP A 36 -16.86 2.00 -15.15
C ASP A 36 -16.94 2.89 -13.89
N LEU A 37 -15.92 2.81 -13.04
CA LEU A 37 -15.72 3.68 -11.87
C LEU A 37 -14.66 4.74 -12.19
N PRO A 38 -14.64 5.87 -11.46
CA PRO A 38 -13.58 6.88 -11.56
C PRO A 38 -12.27 6.38 -10.91
N ILE A 39 -11.73 5.27 -11.42
CA ILE A 39 -10.47 4.65 -11.02
C ILE A 39 -9.57 4.59 -12.26
N GLN A 40 -8.34 5.09 -12.11
CA GLN A 40 -7.33 5.01 -13.15
C GLN A 40 -6.14 4.21 -12.64
N ILE A 41 -5.92 3.04 -13.22
CA ILE A 41 -4.75 2.22 -12.91
C ILE A 41 -3.66 2.50 -13.93
N LEU A 42 -2.47 2.85 -13.44
CA LEU A 42 -1.30 3.20 -14.23
C LEU A 42 -0.15 2.27 -13.88
N PRO A 43 0.76 1.97 -14.82
CA PRO A 43 1.98 1.25 -14.49
C PRO A 43 2.87 2.10 -13.57
N MET A 44 3.60 1.42 -12.69
CA MET A 44 4.69 1.95 -11.86
C MET A 44 6.01 1.32 -12.32
N PRO A 45 6.56 1.73 -13.47
CA PRO A 45 7.82 1.18 -13.96
C PRO A 45 8.97 1.58 -13.03
N LEU A 46 9.77 0.60 -12.61
CA LEU A 46 10.91 0.78 -11.73
C LEU A 46 12.20 0.32 -12.44
N SER A 47 13.31 0.99 -12.15
CA SER A 47 14.64 0.48 -12.51
C SER A 47 14.99 -0.77 -11.68
N ALA A 48 16.10 -1.43 -12.03
CA ALA A 48 16.62 -2.55 -11.25
C ALA A 48 16.92 -2.20 -9.76
N ASP A 49 17.23 -0.93 -9.48
CA ASP A 49 17.52 -0.43 -8.12
C ASP A 49 16.26 0.07 -7.38
N GLY A 50 15.09 -0.05 -8.01
CA GLY A 50 13.81 0.41 -7.47
C GLY A 50 13.51 1.90 -7.71
N GLU A 51 14.23 2.55 -8.62
CA GLU A 51 14.02 3.97 -8.95
C GLU A 51 12.82 4.17 -9.88
N PRO A 52 12.01 5.21 -9.69
CA PRO A 52 10.82 5.42 -10.50
C PRO A 52 11.24 5.88 -11.89
N LEU A 53 10.74 5.19 -12.93
CA LEU A 53 10.86 5.61 -14.32
C LEU A 53 9.67 6.49 -14.75
N PHE A 54 9.10 7.20 -13.77
CA PHE A 54 7.97 8.11 -13.88
C PHE A 54 8.18 9.25 -12.89
N GLU A 55 7.46 10.35 -13.07
CA GLU A 55 7.49 11.46 -12.11
C GLU A 55 6.70 11.08 -10.85
N SER A 56 7.39 10.95 -9.72
CA SER A 56 6.73 10.60 -8.47
C SER A 56 6.14 11.82 -7.78
N GLU A 57 4.84 11.77 -7.53
CA GLU A 57 4.06 12.93 -7.09
C GLU A 57 4.07 13.11 -5.58
N PHE A 58 3.94 12.02 -4.81
CA PHE A 58 3.72 12.11 -3.36
C PHE A 58 4.72 11.36 -2.49
N PHE A 59 5.45 10.40 -3.08
CA PHE A 59 6.40 9.54 -2.37
C PHE A 59 7.72 9.46 -3.13
N TRP A 60 8.81 9.92 -2.54
CA TRP A 60 10.11 9.81 -3.16
C TRP A 60 10.89 8.66 -2.51
N PRO A 61 11.32 7.64 -3.27
CA PRO A 61 11.98 6.48 -2.67
C PRO A 61 13.26 6.91 -1.96
N TYR A 62 13.57 6.22 -0.86
CA TYR A 62 14.77 6.48 -0.10
C TYR A 62 16.01 6.36 -0.99
N LYS A 63 16.97 7.28 -0.90
CA LYS A 63 18.12 7.33 -1.83
C LYS A 63 19.41 6.77 -1.29
N LYS A 64 19.57 6.75 0.03
CA LYS A 64 20.82 6.27 0.63
C LYS A 64 20.91 4.74 0.53
N PRO A 65 22.11 4.16 0.66
CA PRO A 65 22.27 2.72 0.77
C PRO A 65 21.40 2.16 1.90
N LEU A 66 20.81 0.99 1.65
CA LEU A 66 20.03 0.24 2.63
C LEU A 66 20.88 -0.94 3.15
N PRO A 67 20.83 -1.24 4.46
CA PRO A 67 21.49 -2.41 5.02
C PRO A 67 20.94 -3.69 4.38
N ASN A 68 21.65 -4.80 4.49
CA ASN A 68 21.04 -6.11 4.25
C ASN A 68 20.13 -6.47 5.44
N PRO A 69 19.21 -7.44 5.30
CA PRO A 69 18.60 -8.10 6.45
C PRO A 69 19.69 -8.61 7.41
N ASP A 70 19.37 -8.65 8.70
CA ASP A 70 20.27 -9.22 9.71
C ASP A 70 20.61 -10.68 9.37
N GLU A 71 21.84 -11.12 9.62
CA GLU A 71 22.27 -12.49 9.36
C GLU A 71 21.49 -13.49 10.23
N GLU A 72 21.01 -13.07 11.41
CA GLU A 72 20.18 -13.87 12.29
C GLU A 72 18.71 -13.98 11.82
N MET A 73 18.30 -13.17 10.82
CA MET A 73 16.94 -13.25 10.29
C MET A 73 16.77 -14.44 9.33
N GLU A 74 16.10 -15.48 9.81
CA GLU A 74 15.74 -16.63 8.98
C GLU A 74 14.64 -16.27 7.97
N PHE A 75 14.91 -16.52 6.68
CA PHE A 75 13.89 -16.54 5.65
C PHE A 75 13.47 -17.99 5.43
N SER A 76 12.18 -18.29 5.53
CA SER A 76 11.66 -19.64 5.26
C SER A 76 11.36 -19.79 3.77
N PRO A 77 12.21 -20.44 2.96
CA PRO A 77 11.92 -20.65 1.54
C PRO A 77 10.72 -21.59 1.36
N SER A 78 10.08 -21.51 0.21
CA SER A 78 8.95 -22.37 -0.18
C SER A 78 8.89 -22.47 -1.69
N SER A 79 8.27 -23.53 -2.22
CA SER A 79 7.95 -23.64 -3.65
C SER A 79 6.48 -23.35 -3.94
N PRO A 80 6.12 -23.00 -5.19
CA PRO A 80 4.72 -22.86 -5.61
C PRO A 80 3.86 -24.11 -5.35
N GLU A 81 4.47 -25.30 -5.38
CA GLU A 81 3.79 -26.57 -5.10
C GLU A 81 3.56 -26.82 -3.60
N GLU A 82 4.36 -26.19 -2.74
CA GLU A 82 4.28 -26.28 -1.28
C GLU A 82 3.45 -25.16 -0.66
N ALA A 83 3.16 -24.11 -1.43
CA ALA A 83 2.40 -22.95 -0.99
C ALA A 83 1.06 -23.38 -0.38
N THR A 84 0.81 -22.93 0.85
CA THR A 84 -0.44 -23.24 1.55
C THR A 84 -1.54 -22.26 1.15
N ASP A 85 -2.22 -21.68 2.12
CA ASP A 85 -3.21 -20.63 1.93
C ASP A 85 -2.50 -19.29 1.62
N PRO A 86 -2.93 -18.53 0.59
CA PRO A 86 -2.32 -17.24 0.25
C PRO A 86 -2.21 -16.25 1.42
N MET A 87 -3.14 -16.28 2.37
CA MET A 87 -3.08 -15.43 3.56
C MET A 87 -1.96 -15.85 4.51
N ASP A 88 -1.75 -17.15 4.71
CA ASP A 88 -0.64 -17.65 5.53
C ASP A 88 0.71 -17.23 4.92
N GLU A 89 0.85 -17.34 3.59
CA GLU A 89 2.06 -16.90 2.87
C GLU A 89 2.27 -15.39 2.97
N ALA A 90 1.18 -14.60 2.90
CA ALA A 90 1.24 -13.16 3.12
C ALA A 90 1.69 -12.81 4.54
N HIS A 91 1.26 -13.55 5.56
CA HIS A 91 1.70 -13.38 6.94
C HIS A 91 3.19 -13.67 7.11
N ILE A 92 3.68 -14.80 6.56
CA ILE A 92 5.10 -15.17 6.62
C ILE A 92 5.97 -14.07 6.01
N LEU A 93 5.61 -13.61 4.81
CA LEU A 93 6.37 -12.59 4.10
C LEU A 93 6.28 -11.21 4.77
N SER A 94 5.09 -10.82 5.24
CA SER A 94 4.89 -9.57 5.99
C SER A 94 5.67 -9.57 7.31
N TYR A 95 5.73 -10.69 8.02
CA TYR A 95 6.48 -10.83 9.26
C TYR A 95 7.99 -10.66 9.02
N TYR A 96 8.53 -11.36 8.02
CA TYR A 96 9.93 -11.21 7.61
C TYR A 96 10.25 -9.75 7.24
N PHE A 97 9.41 -9.12 6.43
CA PHE A 97 9.60 -7.72 6.02
C PHE A 97 9.47 -6.73 7.19
N GLY A 98 8.56 -6.98 8.14
CA GLY A 98 8.41 -6.18 9.35
C GLY A 98 9.66 -6.22 10.24
N HIS A 99 10.29 -7.38 10.38
CA HIS A 99 11.60 -7.50 11.04
C HIS A 99 12.68 -6.74 10.28
N TYR A 100 12.70 -6.85 8.95
CA TYR A 100 13.69 -6.15 8.13
C TYR A 100 13.57 -4.62 8.29
N ILE A 101 12.33 -4.09 8.27
CA ILE A 101 12.06 -2.68 8.57
C ILE A 101 12.63 -2.32 9.95
N THR A 102 12.33 -3.10 10.98
CA THR A 102 12.76 -2.83 12.36
C THR A 102 14.28 -2.81 12.50
N SER A 103 14.97 -3.80 11.93
CA SER A 103 16.43 -3.87 11.93
C SER A 103 17.05 -2.71 11.15
N ALA A 104 16.50 -2.38 9.98
CA ALA A 104 16.97 -1.25 9.20
C ALA A 104 16.77 0.10 9.93
N ILE A 105 15.67 0.26 10.70
CA ILE A 105 15.44 1.44 11.55
C ILE A 105 16.48 1.53 12.66
N ARG A 106 16.80 0.42 13.34
CA ARG A 106 17.81 0.41 14.40
C ARG A 106 19.21 0.75 13.89
N LEU A 107 19.54 0.34 12.67
CA LEU A 107 20.82 0.61 12.02
C LEU A 107 20.87 1.98 11.33
N GLY A 108 19.71 2.58 11.07
CA GLY A 108 19.57 3.90 10.47
C GLY A 108 19.67 5.03 11.50
N SER A 109 20.17 6.19 11.09
CA SER A 109 20.20 7.42 11.91
C SER A 109 18.80 7.84 12.40
N ASP A 110 18.73 8.55 13.53
CA ASP A 110 17.55 8.96 14.33
C ASP A 110 16.32 9.60 13.61
N ASP A 111 16.36 9.83 12.30
CA ASP A 111 15.31 10.49 11.51
C ASP A 111 14.24 9.54 10.92
N TRP A 112 14.26 8.24 11.22
CA TRP A 112 13.34 7.26 10.63
C TRP A 112 11.99 7.14 11.35
N TYR A 113 11.04 8.01 10.98
CA TYR A 113 9.62 7.89 11.32
C TYR A 113 8.90 6.85 10.43
N HIS A 114 9.43 5.63 10.33
CA HIS A 114 8.94 4.60 9.40
C HIS A 114 8.49 3.31 10.08
N SER A 115 8.56 3.22 11.41
CA SER A 115 7.99 2.07 12.12
C SER A 115 6.50 1.94 11.80
N PRO A 116 6.03 0.79 11.28
CA PRO A 116 4.60 0.54 11.17
C PRO A 116 3.99 0.54 12.59
N ARG A 117 2.90 1.27 12.77
CA ARG A 117 2.08 1.20 13.99
C ARG A 117 1.06 0.09 13.84
N GLN A 118 0.51 -0.36 14.97
CA GLN A 118 -0.55 -1.34 14.95
C GLN A 118 -1.78 -0.76 14.23
N PRO A 119 -2.38 -1.49 13.29
CA PRO A 119 -3.56 -1.03 12.55
C PRO A 119 -4.75 -0.63 13.43
N ILE A 120 -4.87 -1.24 14.62
CA ILE A 120 -5.93 -0.95 15.60
C ILE A 120 -5.90 0.50 16.10
N ASP A 121 -4.74 1.16 16.04
CA ASP A 121 -4.60 2.58 16.40
C ASP A 121 -5.15 3.51 15.33
N PHE A 122 -5.47 2.99 14.13
CA PHE A 122 -6.02 3.78 13.04
C PHE A 122 -7.56 3.93 13.20
N PRO A 123 -8.14 5.13 12.98
CA PRO A 123 -9.55 5.38 13.31
C PRO A 123 -10.62 4.69 12.43
N CYS A 124 -10.27 3.67 11.64
CA CYS A 124 -11.20 2.87 10.87
C CYS A 124 -10.73 1.42 10.74
N SER A 125 -11.66 0.50 10.49
CA SER A 125 -11.30 -0.89 10.15
C SER A 125 -10.58 -0.96 8.80
N LEU A 126 -9.37 -1.52 8.82
CA LEU A 126 -8.56 -1.82 7.64
C LEU A 126 -8.48 -3.33 7.42
N CYS A 127 -9.62 -4.01 7.54
CA CYS A 127 -9.76 -5.41 7.16
C CYS A 127 -11.14 -5.70 6.58
N GLU A 128 -11.26 -6.84 5.92
CA GLU A 128 -12.51 -7.46 5.51
C GLU A 128 -12.31 -8.98 5.55
N LEU A 129 -13.33 -9.67 6.05
CA LEU A 129 -13.42 -11.12 6.04
C LEU A 129 -14.81 -11.45 5.49
N ASP A 130 -14.86 -12.17 4.37
CA ASP A 130 -16.09 -12.70 3.81
C ASP A 130 -16.06 -14.23 3.95
N THR A 131 -16.96 -14.75 4.79
CA THR A 131 -17.08 -16.19 5.03
C THR A 131 -17.94 -16.90 3.99
N GLU A 132 -18.74 -16.16 3.21
CA GLU A 132 -19.61 -16.71 2.15
C GLU A 132 -18.86 -16.83 0.83
N ASN A 133 -18.01 -15.85 0.52
CA ASN A 133 -17.03 -15.90 -0.56
C ASN A 133 -15.63 -15.82 0.08
N PRO A 134 -14.94 -16.95 0.32
CA PRO A 134 -13.78 -17.00 1.20
C PRO A 134 -12.63 -16.16 0.65
N PHE A 135 -12.59 -14.91 1.08
CA PHE A 135 -11.46 -14.03 0.93
C PHE A 135 -11.31 -13.18 2.20
N GLU A 136 -10.08 -12.82 2.47
CA GLU A 136 -9.71 -11.98 3.59
C GLU A 136 -8.64 -11.01 3.15
N TRP A 137 -8.71 -9.79 3.68
CA TRP A 137 -7.60 -8.87 3.63
C TRP A 137 -7.50 -8.08 4.92
N CYS A 138 -6.29 -7.74 5.33
CA CYS A 138 -6.07 -6.91 6.50
C CYS A 138 -4.79 -6.08 6.39
N ALA A 139 -4.80 -4.90 7.01
CA ALA A 139 -3.58 -4.14 7.23
C ALA A 139 -2.70 -4.87 8.26
N GLY A 140 -1.43 -5.10 7.94
CA GLY A 140 -0.44 -5.63 8.88
C GLY A 140 0.28 -4.55 9.68
N GLY A 141 0.28 -3.31 9.17
CA GLY A 141 0.91 -2.17 9.83
C GLY A 141 0.72 -0.89 9.03
N ILE A 142 0.54 0.24 9.73
CA ILE A 142 0.26 1.53 9.10
C ILE A 142 1.07 2.65 9.74
N THR A 143 1.58 3.57 8.93
CA THR A 143 2.32 4.73 9.44
C THR A 143 2.14 5.95 8.54
N GLY A 144 2.23 7.14 9.13
CA GLY A 144 2.11 8.40 8.40
C GLY A 144 3.48 9.06 8.19
N ILE A 145 3.65 9.80 7.10
CA ILE A 145 4.83 10.64 6.90
C ILE A 145 4.56 12.03 7.51
N PRO A 146 5.50 12.63 8.25
CA PRO A 146 5.37 14.03 8.68
C PRO A 146 5.09 14.99 7.50
N GLY A 147 4.37 16.08 7.79
CA GLY A 147 4.10 17.13 6.78
C GLY A 147 2.84 16.96 5.94
N GLY A 148 1.97 15.99 6.22
CA GLY A 148 0.65 15.91 5.57
C GLY A 148 -0.05 14.56 5.76
N PRO A 149 -1.22 14.36 5.13
CA PRO A 149 -2.00 13.12 5.17
C PRO A 149 -1.44 12.04 4.24
N ARG A 150 -0.11 11.82 4.25
CA ARG A 150 0.52 10.73 3.50
C ARG A 150 0.65 9.52 4.38
N MET A 151 0.07 8.41 3.95
CA MET A 151 0.06 7.17 4.72
C MET A 151 0.78 6.06 3.96
N LYS A 152 1.41 5.16 4.70
CA LYS A 152 1.99 3.91 4.21
C LYS A 152 1.33 2.76 4.94
N CYS A 153 0.98 1.69 4.24
CA CYS A 153 0.36 0.52 4.85
C CYS A 153 0.96 -0.76 4.27
N LEU A 154 1.25 -1.71 5.14
CA LEU A 154 1.45 -3.11 4.79
C LEU A 154 0.07 -3.74 4.69
N LEU A 155 -0.24 -4.38 3.57
CA LEU A 155 -1.53 -5.02 3.30
C LEU A 155 -1.30 -6.51 3.04
N LEU A 156 -2.04 -7.36 3.76
CA LEU A 156 -2.04 -8.81 3.59
C LEU A 156 -3.33 -9.20 2.89
N GLU A 157 -3.22 -10.11 1.93
CA GLU A 157 -4.31 -10.49 1.01
C GLU A 157 -4.36 -12.01 0.87
N SER A 158 -5.56 -12.59 0.96
CA SER A 158 -5.79 -14.02 0.66
C SER A 158 -6.00 -14.29 -0.83
N VAL A 159 -5.82 -13.28 -1.68
CA VAL A 159 -6.14 -13.33 -3.11
C VAL A 159 -4.86 -13.41 -3.94
N ASP A 160 -4.78 -14.40 -4.84
CA ASP A 160 -3.76 -14.45 -5.89
C ASP A 160 -4.20 -13.62 -7.09
N ALA A 161 -3.74 -12.37 -7.12
CA ALA A 161 -3.91 -11.47 -8.25
C ALA A 161 -2.58 -11.30 -8.99
N ASN A 162 -2.66 -11.25 -10.33
CA ASN A 162 -1.50 -11.02 -11.19
C ASN A 162 -1.29 -9.53 -11.50
N ASP A 163 -0.30 -9.23 -12.33
CA ASP A 163 0.14 -7.86 -12.65
C ASP A 163 -0.91 -7.05 -13.46
N ASP A 164 -1.87 -7.72 -14.10
CA ASP A 164 -2.98 -7.11 -14.86
C ASP A 164 -4.26 -6.96 -14.02
N GLN A 165 -4.18 -7.33 -12.75
CA GLN A 165 -5.28 -7.33 -11.81
C GLN A 165 -5.00 -6.46 -10.60
N ILE A 166 -6.05 -5.90 -10.03
CA ILE A 166 -6.06 -5.21 -8.73
C ILE A 166 -7.03 -5.93 -7.78
N THR A 167 -6.67 -6.03 -6.51
CA THR A 167 -7.54 -6.69 -5.52
C THR A 167 -8.58 -5.71 -4.97
N ARG A 168 -9.66 -6.27 -4.43
CA ARG A 168 -10.64 -5.53 -3.63
C ARG A 168 -9.98 -4.89 -2.41
N GLY A 169 -9.12 -5.62 -1.71
CA GLY A 169 -8.46 -5.14 -0.50
C GLY A 169 -7.53 -3.96 -0.77
N GLU A 170 -6.78 -3.96 -1.88
CA GLU A 170 -5.92 -2.84 -2.27
C GLU A 170 -6.72 -1.55 -2.47
N ILE A 171 -7.83 -1.61 -3.21
CA ILE A 171 -8.68 -0.43 -3.45
C ILE A 171 -9.36 0.01 -2.16
N LEU A 172 -9.98 -0.91 -1.42
CA LEU A 172 -10.73 -0.57 -0.21
C LEU A 172 -9.81 -0.07 0.91
N CYS A 173 -8.63 -0.65 1.09
CA CYS A 173 -7.65 -0.18 2.05
C CYS A 173 -7.23 1.25 1.75
N MET A 174 -6.86 1.57 0.51
CA MET A 174 -6.55 2.93 0.08
C MET A 174 -7.71 3.88 0.35
N CYS A 175 -8.91 3.56 -0.12
CA CYS A 175 -10.08 4.41 0.05
C CYS A 175 -10.37 4.68 1.54
N ARG A 176 -10.35 3.65 2.39
CA ARG A 176 -10.63 3.79 3.83
C ARG A 176 -9.59 4.65 4.54
N ILE A 177 -8.31 4.51 4.19
CA ILE A 177 -7.23 5.37 4.69
C ILE A 177 -7.44 6.82 4.25
N MET A 178 -7.70 7.05 2.97
CA MET A 178 -7.93 8.38 2.40
C MET A 178 -9.13 9.08 3.04
N ILE A 179 -10.27 8.38 3.13
CA ILE A 179 -11.49 8.89 3.76
C ILE A 179 -11.21 9.26 5.21
N THR A 180 -10.51 8.41 5.96
CA THR A 180 -10.21 8.65 7.38
C THR A 180 -9.32 9.87 7.56
N CYS A 181 -8.27 10.00 6.76
CA CYS A 181 -7.40 11.18 6.78
C CYS A 181 -8.16 12.46 6.40
N LEU A 182 -8.94 12.45 5.32
CA LEU A 182 -9.74 13.59 4.87
C LEU A 182 -10.94 13.90 5.80
N ARG A 183 -11.31 13.01 6.72
CA ARG A 183 -12.27 13.37 7.79
C ARG A 183 -11.62 14.10 8.96
N SER A 184 -10.31 13.93 9.13
CA SER A 184 -9.58 14.47 10.27
C SER A 184 -9.51 15.99 10.23
N LYS A 185 -9.82 16.64 11.36
CA LYS A 185 -9.65 18.10 11.51
C LYS A 185 -8.21 18.54 11.23
N LYS A 186 -7.23 17.66 11.52
CA LYS A 186 -5.80 17.88 11.30
C LYS A 186 -5.47 18.16 9.83
N TYR A 187 -6.20 17.54 8.90
CA TYR A 187 -5.86 17.56 7.47
C TYR A 187 -6.84 18.36 6.60
N ARG A 188 -7.68 19.22 7.19
CA ARG A 188 -8.67 20.03 6.45
C ARG A 188 -8.08 20.96 5.40
N ALA A 189 -6.82 21.37 5.56
CA ALA A 189 -6.13 22.20 4.57
C ALA A 189 -5.67 21.41 3.34
N HIS A 190 -5.68 20.08 3.40
CA HIS A 190 -5.18 19.22 2.33
C HIS A 190 -6.33 18.75 1.44
N GLN A 191 -6.21 18.87 0.12
CA GLN A 191 -7.18 18.30 -0.83
C GLN A 191 -6.96 16.80 -1.08
N VAL A 192 -5.72 16.31 -0.88
CA VAL A 192 -5.32 14.94 -1.24
C VAL A 192 -4.70 14.25 -0.04
N SER A 193 -4.99 12.96 0.09
CA SER A 193 -4.41 12.05 1.10
C SER A 193 -3.71 10.88 0.42
N PRO A 194 -2.46 11.01 -0.05
CA PRO A 194 -1.79 9.94 -0.77
C PRO A 194 -1.53 8.71 0.11
N VAL A 195 -1.63 7.53 -0.48
CA VAL A 195 -1.41 6.24 0.19
C VAL A 195 -0.37 5.43 -0.59
N LEU A 196 0.64 4.92 0.10
CA LEU A 196 1.53 3.88 -0.40
C LEU A 196 1.14 2.56 0.24
N LEU A 197 0.89 1.54 -0.57
CA LEU A 197 0.71 0.17 -0.10
C LEU A 197 1.93 -0.67 -0.49
N ILE A 198 2.40 -1.48 0.44
CA ILE A 198 3.11 -2.71 0.13
C ILE A 198 2.09 -3.82 0.32
N SER A 199 1.61 -4.36 -0.80
CA SER A 199 0.61 -5.42 -0.84
C SER A 199 1.31 -6.76 -0.93
N PHE A 200 1.18 -7.58 0.09
CA PHE A 200 1.58 -8.99 0.11
C PHE A 200 0.47 -9.82 -0.54
N VAL A 201 0.39 -9.69 -1.85
CA VAL A 201 -0.56 -10.42 -2.70
C VAL A 201 -0.06 -11.84 -2.90
N GLY A 202 -0.89 -12.83 -2.61
CA GLY A 202 -0.42 -14.20 -2.50
C GLY A 202 -0.24 -14.92 -3.85
N PRO A 203 0.26 -16.16 -3.79
CA PRO A 203 1.15 -16.67 -2.73
C PRO A 203 2.57 -16.11 -2.93
N ARG A 204 3.28 -15.76 -1.84
CA ARG A 204 4.70 -15.32 -1.84
C ARG A 204 5.08 -14.20 -2.82
N HIS A 205 4.13 -13.33 -3.18
CA HIS A 205 4.42 -12.13 -3.93
C HIS A 205 4.22 -10.88 -3.07
N ALA A 206 4.88 -9.81 -3.47
CA ALA A 206 4.50 -8.48 -3.03
C ALA A 206 4.58 -7.48 -4.18
N ARG A 207 3.84 -6.39 -4.07
CA ARG A 207 3.90 -5.26 -5.01
C ARG A 207 3.69 -3.94 -4.30
N ILE A 208 4.10 -2.87 -4.96
CA ILE A 208 3.95 -1.50 -4.48
C ILE A 208 2.80 -0.85 -5.23
N LEU A 209 1.91 -0.19 -4.48
CA LEU A 209 0.88 0.66 -5.04
C LEU A 209 0.99 2.08 -4.50
N LEU A 210 0.89 3.08 -5.38
CA LEU A 210 0.80 4.49 -5.00
C LEU A 210 -0.57 5.02 -5.42
N GLY A 211 -1.36 5.46 -4.46
CA GLY A 211 -2.74 5.88 -4.66
C GLY A 211 -2.96 7.31 -4.23
N HIS A 212 -3.70 8.07 -5.03
CA HIS A 212 -4.21 9.38 -4.64
C HIS A 212 -5.46 9.72 -5.47
N HIS A 213 -6.23 10.71 -5.02
CA HIS A 213 -7.37 11.22 -5.80
C HIS A 213 -7.00 12.57 -6.43
N ASP A 214 -6.92 12.63 -7.76
CA ASP A 214 -6.46 13.82 -8.51
C ASP A 214 -7.52 14.94 -8.58
N GLY A 215 -8.76 14.64 -8.18
CA GLY A 215 -9.91 15.55 -8.27
C GLY A 215 -11.02 14.98 -9.16
N THR A 216 -10.67 14.04 -10.03
CA THR A 216 -11.56 13.32 -10.94
C THR A 216 -11.53 11.81 -10.69
N ASN A 217 -10.33 11.23 -10.62
CA ASN A 217 -10.11 9.79 -10.50
C ASN A 217 -9.33 9.45 -9.22
N LEU A 218 -9.59 8.26 -8.69
CA LEU A 218 -8.63 7.54 -7.86
C LEU A 218 -7.54 6.99 -8.76
N VAL A 219 -6.39 7.67 -8.81
CA VAL A 219 -5.21 7.25 -9.56
C VAL A 219 -4.42 6.26 -8.71
N ILE A 220 -4.18 5.07 -9.24
CA ILE A 220 -3.40 4.01 -8.61
C ILE A 220 -2.26 3.62 -9.55
N ARG A 221 -1.02 3.87 -9.15
CA ARG A 221 0.17 3.33 -9.83
C ARG A 221 0.52 1.98 -9.23
N GLN A 222 0.64 0.96 -10.07
CA GLN A 222 0.90 -0.43 -9.66
C GLN A 222 2.23 -0.92 -10.23
N SER A 223 3.11 -1.45 -9.37
CA SER A 223 4.33 -2.11 -9.82
C SER A 223 4.04 -3.53 -10.32
N LYS A 224 5.01 -4.13 -11.03
CA LYS A 224 5.04 -5.60 -11.18
C LYS A 224 5.03 -6.27 -9.79
N ARG A 225 4.64 -7.54 -9.74
CA ARG A 225 4.87 -8.36 -8.55
C ARG A 225 6.32 -8.79 -8.46
N PHE A 226 6.83 -8.78 -7.23
CA PHE A 226 8.12 -9.33 -6.83
C PHE A 226 7.87 -10.70 -6.20
N ALA A 227 8.64 -11.72 -6.59
CA ALA A 227 8.45 -13.08 -6.12
C ALA A 227 9.46 -13.41 -5.02
N PHE A 228 8.97 -14.00 -3.93
CA PHE A 228 9.74 -14.32 -2.72
C PHE A 228 9.56 -15.78 -2.32
N TRP A 229 9.67 -16.69 -3.29
CA TRP A 229 9.78 -18.13 -3.05
C TRP A 229 11.10 -18.47 -2.33
N GLU A 230 12.17 -17.77 -2.73
CA GLU A 230 13.46 -17.76 -2.07
C GLU A 230 13.78 -16.35 -1.54
N GLN A 231 14.84 -16.25 -0.73
CA GLN A 231 15.30 -14.96 -0.21
C GLN A 231 15.84 -14.07 -1.35
N ASN A 232 15.00 -13.16 -1.82
CA ASN A 232 15.38 -12.20 -2.86
C ASN A 232 15.73 -10.84 -2.24
N ILE A 233 16.94 -10.71 -1.70
CA ILE A 233 17.42 -9.48 -1.04
C ILE A 233 17.32 -8.24 -1.96
N PRO A 234 17.73 -8.29 -3.25
CA PRO A 234 17.58 -7.14 -4.14
C PRO A 234 16.14 -6.61 -4.25
N GLU A 235 15.15 -7.47 -4.49
CA GLU A 235 13.75 -7.03 -4.57
C GLU A 235 13.19 -6.64 -3.20
N MET A 236 13.64 -7.28 -2.11
CA MET A 236 13.27 -6.89 -0.75
C MET A 236 13.77 -5.47 -0.41
N LYS A 237 14.96 -5.10 -0.91
CA LYS A 237 15.48 -3.73 -0.79
C LYS A 237 14.65 -2.72 -1.56
N ILE A 238 14.05 -3.10 -2.69
CA ILE A 238 13.11 -2.22 -3.42
C ILE A 238 11.89 -1.94 -2.53
N LEU A 239 11.28 -2.97 -1.93
CA LEU A 239 10.17 -2.79 -1.00
C LEU A 239 10.56 -1.87 0.18
N LEU A 240 11.70 -2.13 0.81
CA LEU A 240 12.19 -1.30 1.93
C LEU A 240 12.47 0.14 1.48
N ARG A 241 13.02 0.35 0.28
CA ARG A 241 13.31 1.68 -0.28
C ARG A 241 12.04 2.52 -0.41
N TRP A 242 10.96 1.91 -0.88
CA TRP A 242 9.66 2.57 -1.00
C TRP A 242 8.97 2.72 0.35
N TRP A 243 9.09 1.75 1.25
CA TRP A 243 8.63 1.88 2.64
C TRP A 243 9.32 3.04 3.37
N CYS A 244 10.60 3.28 3.13
CA CYS A 244 11.38 4.39 3.70
C CYS A 244 11.31 5.68 2.86
N SER A 245 10.34 5.79 1.94
CA SER A 245 10.17 6.99 1.11
C SER A 245 9.94 8.28 1.93
N SER A 246 10.42 9.40 1.40
CA SER A 246 10.10 10.73 1.92
C SER A 246 8.84 11.30 1.28
N ALA A 247 8.18 12.24 1.96
CA ALA A 247 7.09 13.00 1.38
C ALA A 247 7.59 13.98 0.30
N VAL A 248 6.92 14.00 -0.84
CA VAL A 248 7.08 15.03 -1.89
C VAL A 248 5.71 15.49 -2.40
N GLY A 249 5.68 16.52 -3.25
CA GLY A 249 4.46 17.08 -3.83
C GLY A 249 3.63 17.92 -2.87
N ASP A 250 2.58 18.55 -3.41
CA ASP A 250 1.67 19.42 -2.67
C ASP A 250 0.35 18.70 -2.38
N THR A 251 0.06 18.46 -1.11
CA THR A 251 -1.24 17.89 -0.69
C THR A 251 -2.29 18.95 -0.36
N ILE A 252 -1.90 20.23 -0.27
CA ILE A 252 -2.78 21.38 -0.01
C ILE A 252 -3.56 21.75 -1.26
N LYS A 253 -2.94 21.73 -2.43
CA LYS A 253 -3.62 21.99 -3.71
C LYS A 253 -4.08 20.70 -4.39
N GLY A 254 -3.35 19.61 -4.17
CA GLY A 254 -3.61 18.33 -4.80
C GLY A 254 -3.01 18.29 -6.19
#